data_AF-A0A848YZG9-F1
#
_entry.id   AF-A0A848YZG9-F1
#
_cell.length_a   1.000
_cell.length_b   1.000
_cell.length_c   1.000
_cell.angle_alpha   90.00
_cell.angle_beta   90.00
_cell.angle_gamma   90.00
#
_symmetry.space_group_name_H-M   'P 1'
#
loop_
_entity.id
_entity.type
_entity.pdbx_description
1 polymer ?
#
loop_
_entity_poly.entity_id
_entity_poly.type
_entity_poly.pdbx_seq_one_letter_code
_entity_poly.pdbx_strand_id
1 'polypeptide(L)'
;MAEMQDLTRRARDILRRNDRGGYTVPTAGLYPYQWNWDSCLVALGWASFDEGRAWQEIDTLFAAQWADGMVPHIVFHASDPGYFPGPDVWATGREPASSGITQPPVAASIVRRLLERAEASEAAESAARRLLPKLAASHRWWHSARDPGGGGLVATLHPWESGMDNSPAWDEALARVPVGELPPYQRRDTGHVDAAQRPTRDEYDRYLSLVLLFRELGYDPGRLYDASPYRVADVGSNAILLRADRDLAWLADTLGDRPLHDEAEGWVARGEQGFQRLWDEEAGLFLALDLTTERQIATATSAGFLGLYAGAADPAQAARLVAQFDRWRGDAAYGLPSVAVDDPLFDAGRYWRGPSWAIANHLIARGLDDYGHTARAAWLAADTARAIHHGGFHEYFHPLTGEGLGGDAFTWTAAMWLAWLDPDPAAETAIAMRDRLAGLYPAEQAAGAAAGLSALAASHRDRPVDHPDRPRTIPQDAVLIAYGHQVSDDAGPPLDALRRWVEERLDGVLGSIHLLPIYPYSSDDGFSVIDYRSVDPALGDWNDVARLAGRFSLMLDAVINHVSAQSDWFAAFCEGRAPYREFFLSYQPEDAPDISGVTRPRTSPLLSRFETADGPRLVWTTFSDDQIDVDPANPDV
;
A
#
# COMPACT_ATOMS: atom_id res chain seq x y z
N MET A 1 11.75 -14.41 -11.26
CA MET A 1 10.44 -15.09 -11.16
C MET A 1 10.48 -16.33 -10.26
N ALA A 2 11.27 -17.37 -10.58
CA ALA A 2 11.32 -18.59 -9.74
C ALA A 2 11.76 -18.35 -8.28
N GLU A 3 12.73 -17.45 -8.07
CA GLU A 3 13.24 -17.09 -6.75
C GLU A 3 12.26 -16.21 -5.94
N MET A 4 11.50 -15.33 -6.62
CA MET A 4 10.42 -14.55 -6.02
C MET A 4 9.28 -15.47 -5.55
N GLN A 5 8.89 -16.43 -6.39
CA GLN A 5 7.89 -17.45 -6.06
C GLN A 5 8.33 -18.35 -4.89
N ASP A 6 9.64 -18.57 -4.73
CA ASP A 6 10.18 -19.30 -3.57
C ASP A 6 10.05 -18.49 -2.27
N LEU A 7 10.42 -17.19 -2.28
CA LEU A 7 10.26 -16.31 -1.12
C LEU A 7 8.79 -16.14 -0.71
N THR A 8 7.87 -15.96 -1.66
CA THR A 8 6.43 -15.92 -1.38
C THR A 8 5.92 -17.21 -0.75
N ARG A 9 6.37 -18.37 -1.25
CA ARG A 9 6.04 -19.67 -0.64
C ARG A 9 6.57 -19.76 0.79
N ARG A 10 7.85 -19.40 0.99
CA ARG A 10 8.49 -19.39 2.32
C ARG A 10 7.79 -18.45 3.30
N ALA A 11 7.36 -17.26 2.85
CA ALA A 11 6.61 -16.34 3.68
C ALA A 11 5.27 -16.94 4.14
N ARG A 12 4.51 -17.59 3.24
CA ARG A 12 3.27 -18.30 3.60
C ARG A 12 3.53 -19.46 4.57
N ASP A 13 4.61 -20.20 4.36
CA ASP A 13 5.00 -21.30 5.25
C ASP A 13 5.40 -20.81 6.65
N ILE A 14 6.04 -19.63 6.75
CA ILE A 14 6.35 -18.99 8.03
C ILE A 14 5.06 -18.63 8.78
N LEU A 15 4.11 -17.95 8.14
CA LEU A 15 2.82 -17.59 8.77
C LEU A 15 2.10 -18.85 9.28
N ARG A 16 2.01 -19.90 8.44
CA ARG A 16 1.39 -21.18 8.82
C ARG A 16 2.12 -21.90 9.95
N ARG A 17 3.46 -21.88 9.94
CA ARG A 17 4.28 -22.49 11.00
C ARG A 17 4.10 -21.77 12.33
N ASN A 18 3.93 -20.45 12.30
CA ASN A 18 3.80 -19.62 13.49
C ASN A 18 2.35 -19.45 13.96
N ASP A 19 1.37 -19.94 13.20
CA ASP A 19 -0.03 -20.01 13.64
C ASP A 19 -0.20 -20.97 14.82
N ARG A 20 -1.04 -20.58 15.79
CA ARG A 20 -1.41 -21.36 16.98
C ARG A 20 -2.90 -21.63 17.05
N GLY A 21 -3.61 -21.55 15.92
CA GLY A 21 -5.02 -21.90 15.81
C GLY A 21 -5.95 -20.72 16.12
N GLY A 22 -5.57 -19.51 15.70
CA GLY A 22 -6.37 -18.29 15.84
C GLY A 22 -5.55 -17.02 16.08
N TYR A 23 -4.31 -17.19 16.54
CA TYR A 23 -3.32 -16.12 16.62
C TYR A 23 -1.97 -16.61 16.07
N THR A 24 -1.13 -15.68 15.65
CA THR A 24 0.20 -15.97 15.10
C THR A 24 1.28 -15.42 16.02
N VAL A 25 2.28 -16.25 16.35
CA VAL A 25 3.43 -15.77 17.14
C VAL A 25 4.45 -15.04 16.26
N PRO A 26 5.17 -14.00 16.75
CA PRO A 26 6.17 -13.31 15.92
C PRO A 26 7.31 -14.23 15.45
N THR A 27 7.83 -15.08 16.34
CA THR A 27 8.72 -16.19 15.98
C THR A 27 8.74 -17.26 17.07
N ALA A 28 9.07 -18.50 16.71
CA ALA A 28 9.14 -19.60 17.65
C ALA A 28 10.24 -19.40 18.71
N GLY A 29 9.94 -19.74 19.97
CA GLY A 29 10.89 -19.65 21.09
C GLY A 29 11.01 -18.25 21.68
N LEU A 30 11.45 -17.26 20.88
CA LEU A 30 11.72 -15.90 21.38
C LEU A 30 10.45 -15.15 21.82
N TYR A 31 9.38 -15.24 21.02
CA TYR A 31 8.11 -14.54 21.28
C TYR A 31 6.93 -15.52 21.18
N PRO A 32 6.65 -16.34 22.21
CA PRO A 32 5.71 -17.47 22.09
C PRO A 32 4.22 -17.09 22.19
N TYR A 33 3.89 -15.79 22.15
CA TYR A 33 2.55 -15.25 22.43
C TYR A 33 2.03 -14.38 21.30
N GLN A 34 0.75 -13.99 21.41
CA GLN A 34 0.17 -13.01 20.50
C GLN A 34 0.56 -11.60 20.94
N TRP A 35 1.09 -10.81 20.01
CA TRP A 35 1.46 -9.41 20.24
C TRP A 35 0.55 -8.47 19.45
N ASN A 36 0.18 -7.33 20.05
CA ASN A 36 -0.86 -6.45 19.53
C ASN A 36 -0.57 -5.96 18.10
N TRP A 37 0.42 -5.09 17.93
CA TRP A 37 0.65 -4.47 16.62
C TRP A 37 1.18 -5.49 15.58
N ASP A 38 1.91 -6.52 16.03
CA ASP A 38 2.36 -7.65 15.21
C ASP A 38 1.14 -8.35 14.59
N SER A 39 0.15 -8.71 15.40
CA SER A 39 -1.06 -9.42 14.97
C SER A 39 -1.83 -8.62 13.92
N CYS A 40 -1.96 -7.31 14.13
CA CYS A 40 -2.61 -6.42 13.17
C CYS A 40 -1.85 -6.40 11.83
N LEU A 41 -0.53 -6.22 11.83
CA LEU A 41 0.25 -6.21 10.58
C LEU A 41 0.31 -7.59 9.92
N VAL A 42 0.33 -8.66 10.71
CA VAL A 42 0.31 -10.06 10.24
C VAL A 42 -1.03 -10.42 9.59
N ALA A 43 -2.14 -9.84 10.06
CA ALA A 43 -3.45 -10.01 9.43
C ALA A 43 -3.44 -9.58 7.94
N LEU A 44 -2.69 -8.54 7.57
CA LEU A 44 -2.50 -8.18 6.16
C LEU A 44 -1.81 -9.28 5.36
N GLY A 45 -0.80 -9.93 5.95
CA GLY A 45 -0.11 -11.05 5.35
C GLY A 45 -1.03 -12.23 5.10
N TRP A 46 -1.86 -12.59 6.10
CA TRP A 46 -2.89 -13.61 5.95
C TRP A 46 -3.90 -13.26 4.84
N ALA A 47 -4.35 -12.01 4.75
CA ALA A 47 -5.33 -11.57 3.76
C ALA A 47 -4.87 -11.74 2.31
N SER A 48 -3.56 -11.96 2.07
CA SER A 48 -3.03 -12.28 0.74
C SER A 48 -3.35 -13.71 0.26
N PHE A 49 -3.78 -14.62 1.14
CA PHE A 49 -4.11 -16.00 0.76
C PHE A 49 -5.18 -16.71 1.63
N ASP A 50 -5.59 -16.12 2.76
CA ASP A 50 -6.64 -16.61 3.66
C ASP A 50 -7.29 -15.43 4.41
N GLU A 51 -8.34 -14.86 3.83
CA GLU A 51 -9.06 -13.72 4.39
C GLU A 51 -9.74 -14.05 5.73
N GLY A 52 -10.33 -15.24 5.86
CA GLY A 52 -11.00 -15.64 7.10
C GLY A 52 -10.03 -15.68 8.28
N ARG A 53 -8.82 -16.20 8.05
CA ARG A 53 -7.77 -16.22 9.06
C ARG A 53 -7.23 -14.83 9.42
N ALA A 54 -7.22 -13.89 8.46
CA ALA A 54 -6.85 -12.50 8.71
C ALA A 54 -7.80 -11.82 9.70
N TRP A 55 -9.11 -11.95 9.49
CA TRP A 55 -10.12 -11.44 10.44
C TRP A 55 -10.02 -12.12 11.81
N GLN A 56 -9.81 -13.43 11.83
CA GLN A 56 -9.65 -14.20 13.07
C GLN A 56 -8.46 -13.74 13.93
N GLU A 57 -7.36 -13.31 13.31
CA GLU A 57 -6.18 -12.79 14.02
C GLU A 57 -6.55 -11.56 14.88
N ILE A 58 -7.32 -10.63 14.28
CA ILE A 58 -7.77 -9.41 14.95
C ILE A 58 -8.85 -9.73 15.99
N ASP A 59 -9.82 -10.59 15.66
CA ASP A 59 -10.86 -11.01 16.61
C ASP A 59 -10.25 -11.66 17.87
N THR A 60 -9.20 -12.46 17.70
CA THR A 60 -8.51 -13.14 18.81
C THR A 60 -7.74 -12.14 19.69
N LEU A 61 -7.08 -11.14 19.08
CA LEU A 61 -6.44 -10.06 19.83
C LEU A 61 -7.46 -9.27 20.67
N PHE A 62 -8.57 -8.88 20.03
CA PHE A 62 -9.62 -8.09 20.68
C PHE A 62 -10.50 -8.91 21.64
N ALA A 63 -10.31 -10.22 21.73
CA ALA A 63 -10.88 -11.03 22.82
C ALA A 63 -10.20 -10.74 24.17
N ALA A 64 -8.96 -10.22 24.15
CA ALA A 64 -8.22 -9.81 25.35
C ALA A 64 -8.38 -8.31 25.69
N GLN A 65 -9.21 -7.57 24.96
CA GLN A 65 -9.49 -6.16 25.24
C GLN A 65 -10.08 -6.02 26.65
N TRP A 66 -9.51 -5.09 27.43
CA TRP A 66 -9.98 -4.80 28.79
C TRP A 66 -11.32 -4.06 28.76
N ALA A 67 -12.05 -4.13 29.88
CA ALA A 67 -13.38 -3.52 29.99
C ALA A 67 -13.36 -1.98 29.86
N ASP A 68 -12.22 -1.34 30.11
CA ASP A 68 -12.00 0.11 29.93
C ASP A 68 -11.60 0.49 28.50
N GLY A 69 -11.44 -0.49 27.60
CA GLY A 69 -11.07 -0.31 26.20
C GLY A 69 -9.61 -0.60 25.87
N MET A 70 -8.71 -0.74 26.86
CA MET A 70 -7.30 -1.02 26.59
C MET A 70 -7.12 -2.35 25.83
N VAL A 71 -6.34 -2.32 24.74
CA VAL A 71 -5.88 -3.55 24.08
C VAL A 71 -4.45 -3.84 24.55
N PRO A 72 -4.21 -4.93 25.30
CA PRO A 72 -2.89 -5.23 25.87
C PRO A 72 -1.87 -5.55 24.78
N HIS A 73 -0.60 -5.24 25.02
CA HIS A 73 0.45 -5.53 24.04
C HIS A 73 0.75 -7.02 23.89
N ILE A 74 0.51 -7.84 24.93
CA ILE A 74 0.67 -9.30 24.88
C ILE A 74 -0.60 -9.98 25.39
N VAL A 75 -1.04 -11.03 24.68
CA VAL A 75 -2.04 -11.99 25.13
C VAL A 75 -1.38 -13.35 25.39
N PHE A 76 -1.43 -13.80 26.64
CA PHE A 76 -0.85 -15.06 27.12
C PHE A 76 -1.85 -16.20 26.96
N HIS A 77 -2.02 -16.71 25.74
CA HIS A 77 -2.95 -17.80 25.42
C HIS A 77 -2.60 -19.14 26.10
N ALA A 78 -1.31 -19.36 26.36
CA ALA A 78 -0.79 -20.53 27.07
C ALA A 78 0.39 -20.09 27.96
N SER A 79 0.74 -20.88 28.97
CA SER A 79 1.94 -20.63 29.76
C SER A 79 3.18 -21.16 29.04
N ASP A 80 4.18 -20.30 28.83
CA ASP A 80 5.50 -20.67 28.32
C ASP A 80 6.60 -20.20 29.31
N PRO A 81 7.30 -21.13 29.99
CA PRO A 81 8.37 -20.79 30.94
C PRO A 81 9.64 -20.22 30.26
N GLY A 82 9.72 -20.30 28.93
CA GLY A 82 10.78 -19.74 28.10
C GLY A 82 10.66 -18.23 27.89
N TYR A 83 9.56 -17.58 28.28
CA TYR A 83 9.38 -16.14 28.11
C TYR A 83 9.39 -15.36 29.44
N PHE A 84 9.97 -14.16 29.44
CA PHE A 84 9.97 -13.26 30.60
C PHE A 84 9.91 -11.79 30.15
N PRO A 85 9.04 -10.93 30.74
CA PRO A 85 8.15 -11.19 31.89
C PRO A 85 6.83 -11.89 31.51
N GLY A 86 6.55 -13.04 32.14
CA GLY A 86 5.32 -13.81 31.94
C GLY A 86 4.10 -13.30 32.74
N PRO A 87 2.94 -13.97 32.63
CA PRO A 87 1.67 -13.52 33.23
C PRO A 87 1.75 -13.35 34.75
N ASP A 88 2.55 -14.14 35.46
CA ASP A 88 2.70 -14.04 36.92
C ASP A 88 3.43 -12.76 37.37
N VAL A 89 4.29 -12.21 36.50
CA VAL A 89 4.99 -10.94 36.79
C VAL A 89 4.02 -9.78 36.61
N TRP A 90 3.26 -9.80 35.50
CA TRP A 90 2.22 -8.82 35.19
C TRP A 90 1.08 -8.88 36.22
N ALA A 91 0.63 -10.06 36.61
CA ALA A 91 -0.42 -10.28 37.62
C ALA A 91 -1.65 -9.38 37.44
N THR A 92 -2.10 -9.21 36.18
CA THR A 92 -3.23 -8.33 35.84
C THR A 92 -4.59 -8.89 36.27
N GLY A 93 -4.66 -10.20 36.56
CA GLY A 93 -5.89 -10.88 36.96
C GLY A 93 -6.96 -10.92 35.85
N ARG A 94 -6.53 -10.82 34.58
CA ARG A 94 -7.41 -10.82 33.40
C ARG A 94 -7.54 -12.21 32.80
N GLU A 95 -8.66 -12.44 32.13
CA GLU A 95 -8.92 -13.63 31.32
C GLU A 95 -9.41 -13.22 29.92
N PRO A 96 -8.70 -13.59 28.83
CA PRO A 96 -7.41 -14.29 28.84
C PRO A 96 -6.31 -13.48 29.54
N ALA A 97 -5.34 -14.18 30.13
CA ALA A 97 -4.19 -13.55 30.76
C ALA A 97 -3.49 -12.62 29.76
N SER A 98 -3.17 -11.41 30.20
CA SER A 98 -2.54 -10.39 29.35
C SER A 98 -1.57 -9.53 30.14
N SER A 99 -0.68 -8.87 29.41
CA SER A 99 0.16 -7.80 29.97
C SER A 99 -0.68 -6.61 30.46
N GLY A 100 -0.07 -5.73 31.27
CA GLY A 100 -0.74 -4.52 31.79
C GLY A 100 -0.41 -3.22 31.06
N ILE A 101 0.20 -3.29 29.88
CA ILE A 101 0.54 -2.13 29.03
C ILE A 101 0.02 -2.36 27.60
N THR A 102 0.00 -1.29 26.80
CA THR A 102 -0.50 -1.27 25.41
C THR A 102 0.63 -1.26 24.36
N GLN A 103 0.29 -1.18 23.08
CA GLN A 103 1.20 -1.03 21.94
C GLN A 103 0.55 -0.14 20.85
N PRO A 104 1.28 0.31 19.81
CA PRO A 104 0.76 1.27 18.85
C PRO A 104 -0.58 0.85 18.20
N PRO A 105 -1.60 1.73 18.16
CA PRO A 105 -2.98 1.36 17.82
C PRO A 105 -3.24 1.28 16.31
N VAL A 106 -2.57 0.35 15.63
CA VAL A 106 -2.65 0.16 14.17
C VAL A 106 -3.95 -0.55 13.71
N ALA A 107 -4.73 -1.11 14.63
CA ALA A 107 -5.87 -1.98 14.33
C ALA A 107 -6.93 -1.35 13.41
N ALA A 108 -7.34 -0.09 13.61
CA ALA A 108 -8.36 0.54 12.77
C ALA A 108 -7.88 0.69 11.32
N SER A 109 -6.62 1.09 11.12
CA SER A 109 -6.00 1.15 9.79
C SER A 109 -5.98 -0.22 9.10
N ILE A 110 -5.70 -1.29 9.84
CA ILE A 110 -5.70 -2.64 9.27
C ILE A 110 -7.12 -3.10 8.92
N VAL A 111 -8.09 -2.91 9.81
CA VAL A 111 -9.49 -3.29 9.55
C VAL A 111 -10.02 -2.56 8.32
N ARG A 112 -9.71 -1.27 8.15
CA ARG A 112 -9.98 -0.53 6.93
C ARG A 112 -9.37 -1.21 5.70
N ARG A 113 -8.06 -1.53 5.73
CA ARG A 113 -7.38 -2.16 4.59
C ARG A 113 -7.93 -3.55 4.25
N LEU A 114 -8.32 -4.34 5.25
CA LEU A 114 -8.98 -5.63 5.03
C LEU A 114 -10.33 -5.46 4.35
N LEU A 115 -11.11 -4.46 4.78
CA LEU A 115 -12.41 -4.14 4.17
C LEU A 115 -12.26 -3.64 2.73
N GLU A 116 -11.30 -2.74 2.47
CA GLU A 116 -11.00 -2.23 1.13
C GLU A 116 -10.54 -3.35 0.18
N ARG A 117 -9.79 -4.34 0.67
CA ARG A 117 -9.36 -5.52 -0.13
C ARG A 117 -10.49 -6.48 -0.47
N ALA A 118 -11.52 -6.58 0.34
CA ALA A 118 -12.54 -7.62 0.23
C ALA A 118 -13.66 -7.31 -0.79
N GLU A 119 -13.51 -6.27 -1.62
CA GLU A 119 -14.40 -5.92 -2.77
C GLU A 119 -15.91 -6.17 -2.51
N ALA A 120 -16.50 -5.40 -1.59
CA ALA A 120 -17.94 -5.48 -1.22
C ALA A 120 -18.42 -6.85 -0.69
N SER A 121 -17.55 -7.61 -0.03
CA SER A 121 -17.89 -8.83 0.69
C SER A 121 -18.78 -8.55 1.93
N GLU A 122 -20.00 -9.11 1.95
CA GLU A 122 -20.90 -9.08 3.12
C GLU A 122 -20.23 -9.67 4.38
N ALA A 123 -19.37 -10.68 4.22
CA ALA A 123 -18.67 -11.31 5.33
C ALA A 123 -17.61 -10.38 5.94
N ALA A 124 -16.87 -9.65 5.09
CA ALA A 124 -15.89 -8.65 5.52
C ALA A 124 -16.58 -7.47 6.20
N GLU A 125 -17.68 -6.97 5.62
CA GLU A 125 -18.48 -5.91 6.23
C GLU A 125 -19.03 -6.34 7.60
N SER A 126 -19.56 -7.57 7.70
CA SER A 126 -20.02 -8.14 8.97
C SER A 126 -18.90 -8.23 10.01
N ALA A 127 -17.68 -8.64 9.59
CA ALA A 127 -16.52 -8.68 10.48
C ALA A 127 -16.11 -7.27 10.96
N ALA A 128 -16.02 -6.30 10.05
CA ALA A 128 -15.73 -4.91 10.39
C ALA A 128 -16.78 -4.32 11.34
N ARG A 129 -18.08 -4.57 11.12
CA ARG A 129 -19.17 -4.15 12.02
C ARG A 129 -19.05 -4.74 13.43
N ARG A 130 -18.59 -5.98 13.56
CA ARG A 130 -18.36 -6.60 14.89
C ARG A 130 -17.17 -5.96 15.63
N LEU A 131 -16.13 -5.56 14.90
CA LEU A 131 -14.93 -4.95 15.47
C LEU A 131 -15.11 -3.45 15.76
N LEU A 132 -15.98 -2.74 15.03
CA LEU A 132 -16.12 -1.29 15.13
C LEU A 132 -16.33 -0.76 16.56
N PRO A 133 -17.25 -1.31 17.39
CA PRO A 133 -17.41 -0.85 18.78
C PRO A 133 -16.16 -1.08 19.65
N LYS A 134 -15.40 -2.15 19.36
CA LYS A 134 -14.16 -2.47 20.08
C LYS A 134 -13.03 -1.52 19.70
N LEU A 135 -12.91 -1.20 18.42
CA LEU A 135 -11.99 -0.15 17.92
C LEU A 135 -12.32 1.19 18.58
N ALA A 136 -13.59 1.60 18.57
CA ALA A 136 -14.03 2.83 19.22
C ALA A 136 -13.68 2.87 20.72
N ALA A 137 -13.88 1.77 21.47
CA ALA A 137 -13.48 1.69 22.87
C ALA A 137 -11.96 1.82 23.08
N SER A 138 -11.15 1.22 22.20
CA SER A 138 -9.69 1.34 22.23
C SER A 138 -9.22 2.78 21.98
N HIS A 139 -9.83 3.47 21.01
CA HIS A 139 -9.49 4.87 20.71
C HIS A 139 -9.92 5.81 21.84
N ARG A 140 -11.13 5.62 22.40
CA ARG A 140 -11.56 6.35 23.61
C ARG A 140 -10.60 6.16 24.77
N TRP A 141 -10.12 4.93 24.97
CA TRP A 141 -9.12 4.64 25.99
C TRP A 141 -7.83 5.42 25.75
N TRP A 142 -7.26 5.39 24.53
CA TRP A 142 -6.06 6.17 24.21
C TRP A 142 -6.23 7.66 24.52
N HIS A 143 -7.31 8.27 24.02
CA HIS A 143 -7.57 9.69 24.18
C HIS A 143 -7.97 10.13 25.60
N SER A 144 -8.32 9.20 26.50
CA SER A 144 -8.69 9.53 27.89
C SER A 144 -7.62 9.09 28.89
N ALA A 145 -7.13 7.87 28.79
CA ALA A 145 -6.11 7.31 29.68
C ALA A 145 -4.73 7.91 29.43
N ARG A 146 -4.41 8.23 28.18
CA ARG A 146 -3.05 8.66 27.77
C ARG A 146 -2.95 10.12 27.39
N ASP A 147 -4.08 10.82 27.28
CA ASP A 147 -4.16 12.28 27.16
C ASP A 147 -5.28 12.84 28.06
N PRO A 148 -5.19 12.67 29.40
CA PRO A 148 -6.25 13.15 30.30
C PRO A 148 -6.44 14.67 30.27
N GLY A 149 -5.44 15.41 29.77
CA GLY A 149 -5.51 16.87 29.59
C GLY A 149 -6.16 17.31 28.27
N GLY A 150 -6.39 16.40 27.33
CA GLY A 150 -6.94 16.71 26.00
C GLY A 150 -6.03 17.59 25.15
N GLY A 151 -4.71 17.47 25.33
CA GLY A 151 -3.69 18.26 24.63
C GLY A 151 -3.37 17.79 23.21
N GLY A 152 -4.01 16.71 22.74
CA GLY A 152 -3.84 16.15 21.41
C GLY A 152 -2.62 15.25 21.25
N LEU A 153 -1.91 14.92 22.33
CA LEU A 153 -0.78 14.00 22.34
C LEU A 153 -0.95 12.96 23.45
N VAL A 154 -0.86 11.68 23.08
CA VAL A 154 -0.93 10.57 24.03
C VAL A 154 0.44 10.21 24.57
N ALA A 155 0.50 9.87 25.85
CA ALA A 155 1.71 9.42 26.53
C ALA A 155 1.87 7.89 26.48
N THR A 156 3.05 7.45 26.05
CA THR A 156 3.61 6.17 26.46
C THR A 156 4.14 6.31 27.89
N LEU A 157 3.78 5.36 28.75
CA LEU A 157 4.20 5.27 30.14
C LEU A 157 5.32 4.24 30.33
N HIS A 158 5.55 3.40 29.33
CA HIS A 158 6.64 2.43 29.30
C HIS A 158 7.25 2.36 27.89
N PRO A 159 8.59 2.26 27.72
CA PRO A 159 9.24 2.19 26.40
C PRO A 159 8.68 1.11 25.47
N TRP A 160 8.39 -0.09 25.99
CA TRP A 160 7.73 -1.19 25.25
C TRP A 160 6.39 -0.80 24.58
N GLU A 161 5.69 0.23 25.07
CA GLU A 161 4.43 0.67 24.47
C GLU A 161 4.62 1.36 23.12
N SER A 162 5.84 1.85 22.83
CA SER A 162 6.18 2.41 21.52
C SER A 162 6.38 1.34 20.44
N GLY A 163 6.59 0.08 20.84
CA GLY A 163 7.10 -0.97 19.95
C GLY A 163 8.58 -0.82 19.59
N MET A 164 9.28 0.20 20.14
CA MET A 164 10.67 0.54 19.87
C MET A 164 11.53 0.52 21.14
N ASP A 165 11.59 -0.64 21.81
CA ASP A 165 11.94 -0.79 23.24
C ASP A 165 13.19 -0.05 23.72
N ASN A 166 14.29 -0.12 22.95
CA ASN A 166 15.58 0.48 23.30
C ASN A 166 15.98 1.62 22.36
N SER A 167 15.00 2.23 21.69
CA SER A 167 15.24 3.43 20.89
C SER A 167 16.00 4.45 21.74
N PRO A 168 17.05 5.08 21.19
CA PRO A 168 17.84 6.05 21.95
C PRO A 168 17.02 7.28 22.35
N ALA A 169 15.87 7.52 21.72
CA ALA A 169 14.93 8.55 22.14
C ALA A 169 14.42 8.35 23.58
N TRP A 170 14.47 7.14 24.12
CA TRP A 170 13.98 6.88 25.47
C TRP A 170 15.06 7.06 26.54
N ASP A 171 16.35 7.19 26.17
CA ASP A 171 17.48 7.05 27.09
C ASP A 171 17.42 8.03 28.27
N GLU A 172 17.20 9.31 28.01
CA GLU A 172 17.14 10.33 29.07
C GLU A 172 15.90 10.12 29.97
N ALA A 173 14.74 9.83 29.37
CA ALA A 173 13.51 9.61 30.12
C ALA A 173 13.59 8.35 30.98
N LEU A 174 14.14 7.27 30.43
CA LEU A 174 14.33 6.00 31.11
C LEU A 174 15.37 6.10 32.22
N ALA A 175 16.45 6.87 32.04
CA ALA A 175 17.50 7.05 33.04
C ALA A 175 16.96 7.59 34.38
N ARG A 176 15.87 8.37 34.35
CA ARG A 176 15.20 8.92 35.55
C ARG A 176 14.30 7.92 36.28
N VAL A 177 13.99 6.78 35.67
CA VAL A 177 13.18 5.74 36.32
C VAL A 177 13.99 5.16 37.48
N PRO A 178 13.51 5.26 38.73
CA PRO A 178 14.18 4.66 39.86
C PRO A 178 14.11 3.14 39.76
N VAL A 179 15.24 2.47 39.97
CA VAL A 179 15.27 1.01 40.09
C VAL A 179 14.84 0.63 41.50
N GLY A 180 13.68 -0.02 41.61
CA GLY A 180 13.13 -0.48 42.89
C GLY A 180 13.78 -1.78 43.39
N GLU A 181 13.23 -2.35 44.47
CA GLU A 181 13.58 -3.71 44.88
C GLU A 181 13.01 -4.73 43.88
N LEU A 182 13.87 -5.25 43.00
CA LEU A 182 13.47 -6.24 42.01
C LEU A 182 13.61 -7.66 42.57
N PRO A 183 12.59 -8.53 42.41
CA PRO A 183 12.76 -9.94 42.70
C PRO A 183 13.82 -10.55 41.76
N PRO A 184 14.60 -11.57 42.19
CA PRO A 184 15.53 -12.24 41.31
C PRO A 184 14.84 -12.73 40.04
N TYR A 185 15.37 -12.36 38.88
CA TYR A 185 14.84 -12.76 37.59
C TYR A 185 15.96 -13.15 36.63
N GLN A 186 15.63 -13.99 35.66
CA GLN A 186 16.52 -14.35 34.57
C GLN A 186 15.91 -13.87 33.27
N ARG A 187 16.66 -13.03 32.54
CA ARG A 187 16.31 -12.67 31.17
C ARG A 187 16.35 -13.90 30.28
N ARG A 188 15.27 -14.12 29.54
CA ARG A 188 15.15 -15.24 28.61
C ARG A 188 15.48 -14.83 27.18
N ASP A 189 15.23 -13.58 26.81
CA ASP A 189 15.47 -13.04 25.48
C ASP A 189 16.94 -13.16 25.02
N THR A 190 17.89 -12.92 25.93
CA THR A 190 19.34 -13.09 25.66
C THR A 190 19.79 -14.55 25.57
N GLY A 191 18.91 -15.51 25.85
CA GLY A 191 19.15 -16.93 25.61
C GLY A 191 18.75 -17.40 24.22
N HIS A 192 17.98 -16.58 23.49
CA HIS A 192 17.46 -16.90 22.16
C HIS A 192 18.20 -16.13 21.03
N VAL A 193 18.78 -14.98 21.34
CA VAL A 193 19.53 -14.11 20.41
C VAL A 193 20.79 -13.61 21.10
N ASP A 194 21.83 -13.26 20.33
CA ASP A 194 23.07 -12.65 20.85
C ASP A 194 22.74 -11.45 21.76
N ALA A 195 23.30 -11.45 22.97
CA ALA A 195 23.10 -10.41 23.97
C ALA A 195 23.55 -9.02 23.50
N ALA A 196 24.53 -8.95 22.58
CA ALA A 196 24.96 -7.67 21.99
C ALA A 196 23.86 -7.00 21.16
N GLN A 197 22.90 -7.78 20.65
CA GLN A 197 21.77 -7.29 19.85
C GLN A 197 20.57 -6.87 20.71
N ARG A 198 20.64 -6.92 22.04
CA ARG A 198 19.49 -6.72 22.96
C ARG A 198 19.69 -5.54 23.92
N PRO A 199 18.63 -5.11 24.64
CA PRO A 199 18.77 -4.14 25.73
C PRO A 199 19.76 -4.63 26.79
N THR A 200 20.41 -3.72 27.51
CA THR A 200 21.28 -3.99 28.66
C THR A 200 20.50 -4.45 29.88
N ARG A 201 21.21 -4.91 30.92
CA ARG A 201 20.61 -5.24 32.22
C ARG A 201 20.00 -4.01 32.90
N ASP A 202 20.71 -2.89 32.89
CA ASP A 202 20.27 -1.64 33.54
C ASP A 202 18.98 -1.07 32.92
N GLU A 203 18.83 -1.21 31.60
CA GLU A 203 17.57 -0.91 30.87
C GLU A 203 16.45 -1.87 31.34
N TYR A 204 16.73 -3.17 31.42
CA TYR A 204 15.74 -4.18 31.85
C TYR A 204 15.28 -4.02 33.30
N ASP A 205 16.18 -3.64 34.21
CA ASP A 205 15.85 -3.36 35.61
C ASP A 205 14.85 -2.19 35.72
N ARG A 206 14.95 -1.20 34.82
CA ARG A 206 14.00 -0.07 34.76
C ARG A 206 12.68 -0.45 34.13
N TYR A 207 12.69 -1.25 33.06
CA TYR A 207 11.46 -1.80 32.49
C TYR A 207 10.67 -2.56 33.55
N LEU A 208 11.35 -3.46 34.28
CA LEU A 208 10.70 -4.24 35.34
C LEU A 208 10.21 -3.36 36.49
N SER A 209 10.96 -2.31 36.85
CA SER A 209 10.53 -1.36 37.89
C SER A 209 9.21 -0.66 37.53
N LEU A 210 9.03 -0.26 36.26
CA LEU A 210 7.76 0.30 35.77
C LEU A 210 6.63 -0.73 35.83
N VAL A 211 6.88 -1.98 35.40
CA VAL A 211 5.87 -3.06 35.50
C VAL A 211 5.39 -3.26 36.93
N LEU A 212 6.31 -3.31 37.89
CA LEU A 212 5.97 -3.50 39.31
C LEU A 212 5.21 -2.29 39.87
N LEU A 213 5.61 -1.06 39.52
CA LEU A 213 4.86 0.15 39.87
C LEU A 213 3.43 0.08 39.34
N PHE A 214 3.23 -0.30 38.07
CA PHE A 214 1.90 -0.36 37.47
C PHE A 214 1.02 -1.42 38.14
N ARG A 215 1.62 -2.55 38.49
CA ARG A 215 0.96 -3.61 39.28
C ARG A 215 0.52 -3.11 40.66
N GLU A 216 1.38 -2.39 41.37
CA GLU A 216 1.06 -1.80 42.69
C GLU A 216 -0.07 -0.77 42.61
N LEU A 217 -0.14 -0.03 41.50
CA LEU A 217 -1.21 0.92 41.21
C LEU A 217 -2.50 0.25 40.68
N GLY A 218 -2.50 -1.07 40.52
CA GLY A 218 -3.66 -1.85 40.06
C GLY A 218 -4.02 -1.58 38.60
N TYR A 219 -3.06 -1.11 37.80
CA TYR A 219 -3.25 -0.74 36.39
C TYR A 219 -4.35 0.30 36.15
N ASP A 220 -4.68 1.12 37.15
CA ASP A 220 -5.65 2.21 37.03
C ASP A 220 -5.09 3.34 36.15
N PRO A 221 -5.67 3.65 34.98
CA PRO A 221 -5.03 4.55 34.02
C PRO A 221 -4.76 5.96 34.55
N GLY A 222 -5.70 6.52 35.34
CA GLY A 222 -5.54 7.85 35.93
C GLY A 222 -4.38 7.90 36.92
N ARG A 223 -4.26 6.87 37.77
CA ARG A 223 -3.12 6.74 38.70
C ARG A 223 -1.81 6.49 37.98
N LEU A 224 -1.80 5.68 36.92
CA LEU A 224 -0.60 5.39 36.14
C LEU A 224 -0.04 6.65 35.48
N TYR A 225 -0.91 7.46 34.86
CA TYR A 225 -0.49 8.68 34.16
C TYR A 225 0.20 9.68 35.10
N ASP A 226 -0.32 9.86 36.30
CA ASP A 226 0.25 10.80 37.27
C ASP A 226 1.51 10.25 37.97
N ALA A 227 1.55 8.94 38.22
CA ALA A 227 2.62 8.33 39.00
C ALA A 227 3.84 7.88 38.16
N SER A 228 3.69 7.69 36.84
CA SER A 228 4.77 7.18 36.03
C SER A 228 5.95 8.17 35.93
N PRO A 229 7.19 7.77 36.29
CA PRO A 229 8.39 8.59 36.10
C PRO A 229 8.82 8.70 34.62
N TYR A 230 8.25 7.86 33.76
CA TYR A 230 8.43 7.86 32.32
C TYR A 230 7.11 8.26 31.65
N ARG A 231 7.08 9.39 30.95
CA ARG A 231 5.91 9.87 30.20
C ARG A 231 6.38 10.54 28.94
N VAL A 232 6.21 9.87 27.80
CA VAL A 232 6.75 10.34 26.53
C VAL A 232 5.66 10.32 25.47
N ALA A 233 5.42 11.47 24.85
CA ALA A 233 4.68 11.55 23.60
C ALA A 233 5.63 11.09 22.48
N ASP A 234 5.63 9.77 22.27
CA ASP A 234 6.34 9.10 21.19
C ASP A 234 5.72 9.49 19.84
N VAL A 235 6.57 9.85 18.87
CA VAL A 235 6.14 10.21 17.51
C VAL A 235 5.43 9.04 16.85
N GLY A 236 5.93 7.81 16.99
CA GLY A 236 5.38 6.64 16.30
C GLY A 236 3.96 6.31 16.74
N SER A 237 3.76 6.20 18.05
CA SER A 237 2.44 5.92 18.64
C SER A 237 1.42 7.02 18.34
N ASN A 238 1.81 8.30 18.43
CA ASN A 238 0.92 9.42 18.10
C ASN A 238 0.61 9.49 16.61
N ALA A 239 1.58 9.20 15.73
CA ALA A 239 1.39 9.17 14.29
C ALA A 239 0.43 8.05 13.88
N ILE A 240 0.64 6.85 14.44
CA ILE A 240 -0.20 5.69 14.19
C ILE A 240 -1.61 5.92 14.73
N LEU A 241 -1.76 6.49 15.93
CA LEU A 241 -3.08 6.82 16.49
C LEU A 241 -3.81 7.85 15.64
N LEU A 242 -3.15 8.94 15.23
CA LEU A 242 -3.77 9.97 14.39
C LEU A 242 -4.20 9.43 13.01
N ARG A 243 -3.40 8.54 12.42
CA ARG A 243 -3.80 7.82 11.21
C ARG A 243 -5.01 6.90 11.49
N ALA A 244 -4.94 6.13 12.55
CA ALA A 244 -5.99 5.20 12.94
C ALA A 244 -7.30 5.91 13.29
N ASP A 245 -7.26 7.13 13.85
CA ASP A 245 -8.45 7.94 14.13
C ASP A 245 -9.16 8.34 12.82
N ARG A 246 -8.40 8.74 11.79
CA ARG A 246 -8.96 8.99 10.44
C ARG A 246 -9.54 7.73 9.82
N ASP A 247 -8.84 6.61 9.97
CA ASP A 247 -9.32 5.33 9.45
C ASP A 247 -10.56 4.83 10.21
N LEU A 248 -10.68 5.14 11.50
CA LEU A 248 -11.87 4.86 12.31
C LEU A 248 -13.04 5.76 11.89
N ALA A 249 -12.81 7.04 11.60
CA ALA A 249 -13.83 7.93 11.07
C ALA A 249 -14.36 7.41 9.72
N TRP A 250 -13.45 6.98 8.83
CA TRP A 250 -13.80 6.35 7.56
C TRP A 250 -14.61 5.05 7.74
N LEU A 251 -14.19 4.18 8.66
CA LEU A 251 -14.91 2.94 8.96
C LEU A 251 -16.31 3.23 9.51
N ALA A 252 -16.43 4.21 10.39
CA ALA A 252 -17.70 4.62 10.97
C ALA A 252 -18.65 5.17 9.90
N ASP A 253 -18.18 6.04 9.00
CA ASP A 253 -18.99 6.55 7.89
C ASP A 253 -19.42 5.43 6.93
N THR A 254 -18.46 4.60 6.50
CA THR A 254 -18.70 3.45 5.60
C THR A 254 -19.72 2.48 6.17
N LEU A 255 -19.72 2.27 7.49
CA LEU A 255 -20.64 1.36 8.18
C LEU A 255 -21.89 2.06 8.73
N GLY A 256 -22.06 3.37 8.51
CA GLY A 256 -23.25 4.13 8.88
C GLY A 256 -23.38 4.52 10.36
N ASP A 257 -22.27 4.57 11.11
CA ASP A 257 -22.21 5.05 12.50
C ASP A 257 -21.76 6.52 12.55
N ARG A 258 -22.70 7.44 12.24
CA ARG A 258 -22.41 8.87 12.21
C ARG A 258 -21.90 9.45 13.54
N PRO A 259 -22.47 9.10 14.72
CA PRO A 259 -21.95 9.56 16.00
C PRO A 259 -20.48 9.21 16.23
N LEU A 260 -20.07 7.98 15.89
CA LEU A 260 -18.67 7.57 16.01
C LEU A 260 -17.76 8.30 15.02
N HIS A 261 -18.22 8.53 13.79
CA HIS A 261 -17.50 9.36 12.83
C HIS A 261 -17.20 10.75 13.41
N ASP A 262 -18.21 11.43 13.97
CA ASP A 262 -18.04 12.78 14.51
C ASP A 262 -17.11 12.81 15.75
N GLU A 263 -17.15 11.76 16.57
CA GLU A 263 -16.23 11.60 17.69
C GLU A 263 -14.77 11.42 17.22
N ALA A 264 -14.58 10.56 16.21
CA ALA A 264 -13.27 10.30 15.60
C ALA A 264 -12.68 11.53 14.91
N GLU A 265 -13.48 12.28 14.15
CA GLU A 265 -13.07 13.57 13.57
C GLU A 265 -12.64 14.58 14.66
N GLY A 266 -13.31 14.54 15.82
CA GLY A 266 -12.90 15.33 16.99
C GLY A 266 -11.52 14.94 17.52
N TRP A 267 -11.17 13.65 17.52
CA TRP A 267 -9.82 13.17 17.84
C TRP A 267 -8.79 13.60 16.81
N VAL A 268 -9.11 13.46 15.51
CA VAL A 268 -8.25 13.89 14.41
C VAL A 268 -7.89 15.36 14.54
N ALA A 269 -8.88 16.24 14.73
CA ALA A 269 -8.64 17.68 14.84
C ALA A 269 -7.73 18.05 16.03
N ARG A 270 -7.88 17.37 17.18
CA ARG A 270 -7.00 17.58 18.35
C ARG A 270 -5.61 17.01 18.10
N GLY A 271 -5.53 15.81 17.53
CA GLY A 271 -4.30 15.13 17.20
C GLY A 271 -3.46 15.94 16.21
N GLU A 272 -4.06 16.50 15.15
CA GLU A 272 -3.35 17.36 14.19
C GLU A 272 -2.71 18.58 14.87
N GLN A 273 -3.44 19.24 15.77
CA GLN A 273 -2.90 20.38 16.53
C GLN A 273 -1.79 19.95 17.51
N GLY A 274 -2.00 18.85 18.23
CA GLY A 274 -1.04 18.33 19.19
C GLY A 274 0.26 17.87 18.50
N PHE A 275 0.15 17.20 17.36
CA PHE A 275 1.27 16.62 16.61
C PHE A 275 2.28 17.68 16.15
N GLN A 276 1.83 18.92 15.88
CA GLN A 276 2.74 20.01 15.51
C GLN A 276 3.75 20.37 16.61
N ARG A 277 3.45 20.05 17.89
CA ARG A 277 4.39 20.25 19.00
C ARG A 277 5.58 19.30 18.94
N LEU A 278 5.50 18.25 18.13
CA LEU A 278 6.59 17.31 17.89
C LEU A 278 7.52 17.80 16.78
N TRP A 279 7.14 18.79 15.96
CA TRP A 279 7.99 19.30 14.89
C TRP A 279 9.20 20.03 15.48
N ASP A 280 10.41 19.68 15.03
CA ASP A 280 11.63 20.40 15.33
C ASP A 280 12.19 21.03 14.05
N GLU A 281 12.32 22.37 14.06
CA GLU A 281 12.69 23.15 12.87
C GLU A 281 14.17 22.96 12.50
N GLU A 282 15.04 22.74 13.48
CA GLU A 282 16.48 22.57 13.26
C GLU A 282 16.76 21.18 12.68
N ALA A 283 16.20 20.14 13.29
CA ALA A 283 16.27 18.78 12.80
C ALA A 283 15.52 18.59 11.47
N GLY A 284 14.46 19.37 11.22
CA GLY A 284 13.57 19.17 10.07
C GLY A 284 12.85 17.81 10.12
N LEU A 285 12.56 17.34 11.34
CA LEU A 285 11.95 16.06 11.67
C LEU A 285 10.96 16.25 12.82
N PHE A 286 10.03 15.32 12.96
CA PHE A 286 9.26 15.19 14.19
C PHE A 286 10.10 14.45 15.25
N LEU A 287 10.24 15.06 16.42
CA LEU A 287 10.96 14.53 17.58
C LEU A 287 9.98 14.24 18.72
N ALA A 288 10.26 13.18 19.49
CA ALA A 288 9.44 12.82 20.64
C ALA A 288 9.48 13.94 21.70
N LEU A 289 8.41 14.04 22.50
CA LEU A 289 8.31 15.03 23.58
C LEU A 289 8.25 14.33 24.93
N ASP A 290 9.18 14.66 25.82
CA ASP A 290 9.14 14.22 27.20
C ASP A 290 8.13 15.05 27.97
N LEU A 291 6.99 14.43 28.32
CA LEU A 291 5.87 15.10 28.98
C LEU A 291 6.11 15.32 30.47
N THR A 292 7.17 14.76 31.04
CA THR A 292 7.58 15.05 32.42
C THR A 292 8.40 16.33 32.50
N THR A 293 9.25 16.59 31.50
CA THR A 293 10.10 17.79 31.46
C THR A 293 9.58 18.89 30.54
N GLU A 294 8.56 18.59 29.73
CA GLU A 294 8.01 19.43 28.65
C GLU A 294 9.06 19.85 27.61
N ARG A 295 10.05 18.98 27.35
CA ARG A 295 11.13 19.23 26.40
C ARG A 295 11.13 18.20 25.29
N GLN A 296 11.40 18.67 24.07
CA GLN A 296 11.65 17.76 22.95
C GLN A 296 12.92 16.95 23.22
N ILE A 297 12.85 15.68 22.86
CA ILE A 297 13.93 14.73 22.95
C ILE A 297 14.77 14.92 21.69
N ALA A 298 15.99 15.43 21.85
CA ALA A 298 16.87 15.83 20.73
C ALA A 298 17.34 14.66 19.84
N THR A 299 17.03 13.42 20.19
CA THR A 299 17.46 12.24 19.44
C THR A 299 16.49 11.95 18.30
N ALA A 300 16.96 12.11 17.06
CA ALA A 300 16.19 11.79 15.87
C ALA A 300 16.16 10.28 15.60
N THR A 301 15.00 9.76 15.23
CA THR A 301 14.81 8.34 14.86
C THR A 301 13.92 8.24 13.63
N SER A 302 13.83 7.04 13.03
CA SER A 302 12.97 6.80 11.88
C SER A 302 11.49 7.06 12.16
N ALA A 303 11.06 7.05 13.43
CA ALA A 303 9.70 7.39 13.82
C ALA A 303 9.32 8.83 13.40
N GLY A 304 10.31 9.74 13.28
CA GLY A 304 10.11 11.12 12.82
C GLY A 304 9.47 11.22 11.43
N PHE A 305 9.70 10.24 10.55
CA PHE A 305 9.10 10.20 9.21
C PHE A 305 7.61 9.80 9.23
N LEU A 306 7.11 9.23 10.33
CA LEU A 306 5.71 8.81 10.44
C LEU A 306 4.74 9.99 10.51
N GLY A 307 5.21 11.23 10.64
CA GLY A 307 4.38 12.41 10.40
C GLY A 307 3.75 12.45 9.00
N LEU A 308 4.41 11.85 7.98
CA LEU A 308 3.84 11.64 6.66
C LEU A 308 2.74 10.56 6.68
N TYR A 309 3.00 9.42 7.35
CA TYR A 309 2.00 8.35 7.50
C TYR A 309 0.73 8.82 8.21
N ALA A 310 0.92 9.71 9.19
CA ALA A 310 -0.12 10.37 9.94
C ALA A 310 -0.82 11.50 9.18
N GLY A 311 -0.41 11.86 7.95
CA GLY A 311 -1.00 13.00 7.24
C GLY A 311 -0.92 14.33 8.01
N ALA A 312 0.07 14.47 8.92
CA ALA A 312 0.17 15.59 9.84
C ALA A 312 1.17 16.67 9.35
N ALA A 313 2.03 16.32 8.39
CA ALA A 313 3.00 17.25 7.85
C ALA A 313 2.34 18.23 6.88
N ASP A 314 2.55 19.53 7.06
CA ASP A 314 2.24 20.51 6.03
C ASP A 314 3.20 20.36 4.82
N PRO A 315 2.93 21.02 3.66
CA PRO A 315 3.78 20.88 2.48
C PRO A 315 5.26 21.26 2.69
N ALA A 316 5.56 22.22 3.58
CA ALA A 316 6.93 22.62 3.87
C ALA A 316 7.64 21.59 4.77
N GLN A 317 6.94 21.10 5.78
CA GLN A 317 7.41 20.01 6.64
C GLN A 317 7.63 18.73 5.82
N ALA A 318 6.71 18.38 4.91
CA ALA A 318 6.85 17.23 4.03
C ALA A 318 8.11 17.33 3.15
N ALA A 319 8.38 18.51 2.58
CA ALA A 319 9.61 18.73 1.82
C ALA A 319 10.88 18.55 2.67
N ARG A 320 10.86 19.00 3.94
CA ARG A 320 11.98 18.82 4.89
C ARG A 320 12.16 17.36 5.30
N LEU A 321 11.07 16.64 5.57
CA LEU A 321 11.08 15.20 5.86
C LEU A 321 11.63 14.41 4.69
N VAL A 322 11.26 14.76 3.45
CA VAL A 322 11.78 14.10 2.25
C VAL A 322 13.26 14.37 2.05
N ALA A 323 13.74 15.59 2.33
CA ALA A 323 15.17 15.89 2.31
C ALA A 323 15.93 15.07 3.37
N GLN A 324 15.37 14.92 4.57
CA GLN A 324 15.96 14.07 5.61
C GLN A 324 15.95 12.58 5.23
N PHE A 325 14.86 12.11 4.60
CA PHE A 325 14.78 10.74 4.09
C PHE A 325 15.85 10.49 3.02
N ASP A 326 16.02 11.44 2.09
CA ASP A 326 17.06 11.36 1.05
C ASP A 326 18.49 11.37 1.64
N ARG A 327 18.72 12.09 2.73
CA ARG A 327 19.99 12.05 3.48
C ARG A 327 20.22 10.68 4.10
N TRP A 328 19.30 10.22 4.95
CA TRP A 328 19.44 8.97 5.71
C TRP A 328 19.57 7.75 4.81
N ARG A 329 18.80 7.70 3.71
CA ARG A 329 18.89 6.61 2.74
C ARG A 329 20.19 6.63 1.93
N GLY A 330 20.86 7.79 1.83
CA GLY A 330 22.14 7.93 1.14
C GLY A 330 23.28 7.27 1.90
N ASP A 331 23.16 7.15 3.23
CA ASP A 331 24.17 6.58 4.11
C ASP A 331 23.93 5.10 4.44
N ALA A 332 22.77 4.56 4.06
CA ALA A 332 22.40 3.16 4.26
C ALA A 332 22.43 2.37 2.94
N ALA A 333 22.75 1.08 3.03
CA ALA A 333 22.74 0.16 1.89
C ALA A 333 21.47 -0.71 1.82
N TYR A 334 20.70 -0.81 2.91
CA TYR A 334 19.50 -1.63 3.01
C TYR A 334 18.44 -0.99 3.94
N GLY A 335 17.33 -0.59 3.33
CA GLY A 335 16.18 0.04 3.97
C GLY A 335 16.53 1.39 4.61
N LEU A 336 15.59 1.91 5.39
CA LEU A 336 15.85 3.07 6.22
C LEU A 336 16.28 2.60 7.62
N PRO A 337 17.39 3.09 8.18
CA PRO A 337 17.83 2.70 9.52
C PRO A 337 16.95 3.36 10.59
N SER A 338 16.81 2.73 11.76
CA SER A 338 16.01 3.30 12.86
C SER A 338 16.63 4.55 13.49
N VAL A 339 17.94 4.73 13.30
CA VAL A 339 18.76 5.88 13.71
C VAL A 339 19.69 6.20 12.54
N ALA A 340 19.95 7.48 12.25
CA ALA A 340 20.83 7.87 11.14
C ALA A 340 22.24 7.29 11.32
N VAL A 341 22.89 6.87 10.23
CA VAL A 341 24.22 6.23 10.27
C VAL A 341 25.30 7.17 10.81
N ASP A 342 25.14 8.48 10.59
CA ASP A 342 26.05 9.53 11.07
C ASP A 342 25.77 9.98 12.51
N ASP A 343 24.72 9.46 13.15
CA ASP A 343 24.38 9.78 14.55
C ASP A 343 25.33 9.04 15.52
N PRO A 344 25.84 9.71 16.58
CA PRO A 344 26.73 9.07 17.55
C PRO A 344 26.08 7.92 18.34
N LEU A 345 24.75 7.80 18.38
CA LEU A 345 24.03 6.72 19.05
C LEU A 345 23.69 5.55 18.11
N PHE A 346 24.10 5.64 16.84
CA PHE A 346 23.92 4.58 15.86
C PHE A 346 24.70 3.31 16.23
N ASP A 347 23.98 2.19 16.28
CA ASP A 347 24.52 0.85 16.42
C ASP A 347 23.80 -0.07 15.43
N ALA A 348 24.49 -0.40 14.34
CA ALA A 348 23.95 -1.15 13.20
C ALA A 348 23.46 -2.57 13.55
N GLY A 349 23.89 -3.13 14.68
CA GLY A 349 23.54 -4.48 15.12
C GLY A 349 22.51 -4.53 16.23
N ARG A 350 22.15 -3.40 16.84
CA ARG A 350 21.47 -3.38 18.14
C ARG A 350 20.04 -2.86 18.08
N TYR A 351 19.12 -3.75 17.73
CA TYR A 351 17.67 -3.57 17.88
C TYR A 351 17.17 -2.22 17.32
N TRP A 352 16.57 -1.33 18.10
CA TRP A 352 16.05 -0.03 17.61
C TRP A 352 17.09 1.10 17.58
N ARG A 353 18.39 0.80 17.73
CA ARG A 353 19.49 1.78 17.72
C ARG A 353 20.20 1.95 16.37
N GLY A 354 19.71 1.35 15.29
CA GLY A 354 20.34 1.45 13.98
C GLY A 354 19.75 0.54 12.90
N PRO A 355 19.41 -0.73 13.20
CA PRO A 355 18.81 -1.63 12.23
C PRO A 355 17.63 -1.08 11.42
N SER A 356 17.44 -1.62 10.22
CA SER A 356 16.27 -1.37 9.38
C SER A 356 15.18 -2.41 9.65
N TRP A 357 13.92 -1.96 9.70
CA TRP A 357 12.78 -2.77 10.11
C TRP A 357 11.72 -2.77 9.01
N ALA A 358 11.29 -3.96 8.56
CA ALA A 358 10.31 -4.08 7.48
C ALA A 358 8.99 -3.37 7.80
N ILE A 359 8.54 -3.44 9.06
CA ILE A 359 7.31 -2.78 9.51
C ILE A 359 7.43 -1.24 9.51
N ALA A 360 8.57 -0.69 9.94
CA ALA A 360 8.78 0.75 9.95
C ALA A 360 8.90 1.27 8.50
N ASN A 361 9.64 0.55 7.66
CA ASN A 361 9.77 0.85 6.24
C ASN A 361 8.40 0.83 5.54
N HIS A 362 7.50 -0.10 5.89
CA HIS A 362 6.15 -0.16 5.34
C HIS A 362 5.36 1.11 5.63
N LEU A 363 5.31 1.52 6.89
CA LEU A 363 4.56 2.72 7.31
C LEU A 363 5.15 3.99 6.70
N ILE A 364 6.48 4.10 6.66
CA ILE A 364 7.18 5.25 6.05
C ILE A 364 6.95 5.30 4.54
N ALA A 365 7.05 4.16 3.84
CA ALA A 365 6.77 4.09 2.41
C ALA A 365 5.33 4.50 2.11
N ARG A 366 4.37 4.08 2.95
CA ARG A 366 2.98 4.48 2.79
C ARG A 366 2.79 5.98 2.97
N GLY A 367 3.41 6.58 3.99
CA GLY A 367 3.38 8.03 4.18
C GLY A 367 4.01 8.80 3.02
N LEU A 368 5.13 8.32 2.47
CA LEU A 368 5.75 8.91 1.28
C LEU A 368 4.82 8.86 0.07
N ASP A 369 4.15 7.73 -0.16
CA ASP A 369 3.23 7.56 -1.28
C ASP A 369 1.97 8.41 -1.13
N ASP A 370 1.39 8.49 0.08
CA ASP A 370 0.23 9.34 0.40
C ASP A 370 0.53 10.85 0.12
N TYR A 371 1.80 11.27 0.18
CA TYR A 371 2.27 12.62 -0.19
C TYR A 371 2.77 12.76 -1.64
N GLY A 372 2.54 11.76 -2.50
CA GLY A 372 2.93 11.78 -3.92
C GLY A 372 4.42 11.52 -4.18
N HIS A 373 5.19 11.06 -3.19
CA HIS A 373 6.59 10.66 -3.34
C HIS A 373 6.73 9.18 -3.70
N THR A 374 5.91 8.69 -4.65
CA THR A 374 5.81 7.29 -5.07
C THR A 374 7.16 6.67 -5.46
N ALA A 375 8.05 7.42 -6.12
CA ALA A 375 9.38 6.90 -6.46
C ALA A 375 10.24 6.57 -5.23
N ARG A 376 10.11 7.34 -4.14
CA ARG A 376 10.82 7.09 -2.87
C ARG A 376 10.18 5.95 -2.09
N ALA A 377 8.86 5.86 -2.10
CA ALA A 377 8.13 4.73 -1.54
C ALA A 377 8.52 3.41 -2.25
N ALA A 378 8.54 3.40 -3.58
CA ALA A 378 8.96 2.26 -4.38
C ALA A 378 10.44 1.89 -4.15
N TRP A 379 11.32 2.89 -3.99
CA TRP A 379 12.71 2.65 -3.60
C TRP A 379 12.80 1.94 -2.26
N LEU A 380 12.08 2.41 -1.23
CA LEU A 380 12.11 1.82 0.11
C LEU A 380 11.54 0.38 0.13
N ALA A 381 10.50 0.13 -0.66
CA ALA A 381 9.95 -1.21 -0.86
C ALA A 381 11.00 -2.13 -1.51
N ALA A 382 11.58 -1.71 -2.64
CA ALA A 382 12.60 -2.49 -3.35
C ALA A 382 13.82 -2.77 -2.46
N ASP A 383 14.20 -1.82 -1.62
CA ASP A 383 15.35 -1.96 -0.73
C ASP A 383 15.08 -2.90 0.45
N THR A 384 13.88 -2.83 1.03
CA THR A 384 13.42 -3.78 2.03
C THR A 384 13.33 -5.20 1.46
N ALA A 385 12.83 -5.35 0.23
CA ALA A 385 12.81 -6.63 -0.48
C ALA A 385 14.22 -7.17 -0.73
N ARG A 386 15.19 -6.31 -1.06
CA ARG A 386 16.60 -6.70 -1.21
C ARG A 386 17.19 -7.19 0.11
N ALA A 387 16.85 -6.56 1.24
CA ALA A 387 17.26 -7.02 2.56
C ALA A 387 16.70 -8.41 2.89
N ILE A 388 15.41 -8.66 2.62
CA ILE A 388 14.78 -9.98 2.83
C ILE A 388 15.38 -11.05 1.91
N HIS A 389 15.68 -10.70 0.66
CA HIS A 389 16.33 -11.60 -0.28
C HIS A 389 17.73 -12.00 0.19
N HIS A 390 18.49 -11.05 0.74
CA HIS A 390 19.84 -11.29 1.22
C HIS A 390 19.90 -11.98 2.59
N GLY A 391 19.20 -11.42 3.58
CA GLY A 391 19.23 -11.83 4.98
C GLY A 391 18.15 -12.81 5.40
N GLY A 392 17.13 -13.07 4.57
CA GLY A 392 15.99 -13.91 4.90
C GLY A 392 14.89 -13.18 5.70
N PHE A 393 13.95 -13.94 6.25
CA PHE A 393 12.83 -13.40 7.03
C PHE A 393 13.22 -13.22 8.50
N HIS A 394 13.96 -12.16 8.79
CA HIS A 394 14.41 -11.81 10.15
C HIS A 394 13.61 -10.66 10.73
N GLU A 395 13.72 -10.46 12.05
CA GLU A 395 13.06 -9.37 12.80
C GLU A 395 13.47 -7.99 12.25
N TYR A 396 14.77 -7.80 12.02
CA TYR A 396 15.38 -6.58 11.48
C TYR A 396 16.68 -6.88 10.72
N PHE A 397 17.21 -5.87 10.03
CA PHE A 397 18.36 -6.02 9.13
C PHE A 397 19.46 -5.00 9.44
N HIS A 398 20.71 -5.44 9.36
CA HIS A 398 21.86 -4.55 9.43
C HIS A 398 21.85 -3.59 8.22
N PRO A 399 21.77 -2.26 8.41
CA PRO A 399 21.46 -1.33 7.32
C PRO A 399 22.61 -1.16 6.32
N LEU A 400 23.84 -1.55 6.67
CA LEU A 400 25.01 -1.47 5.78
C LEU A 400 25.35 -2.78 5.06
N THR A 401 25.00 -3.94 5.63
CA THR A 401 25.42 -5.26 5.11
C THR A 401 24.23 -6.08 4.60
N GLY A 402 23.02 -5.80 5.08
CA GLY A 402 21.81 -6.56 4.77
C GLY A 402 21.65 -7.84 5.57
N GLU A 403 22.56 -8.11 6.52
CA GLU A 403 22.49 -9.28 7.40
C GLU A 403 21.18 -9.28 8.19
N GLY A 404 20.49 -10.42 8.23
CA GLY A 404 19.31 -10.62 9.06
C GLY A 404 19.71 -10.79 10.52
N LEU A 405 19.08 -10.02 11.40
CA LEU A 405 19.38 -9.96 12.85
C LEU A 405 18.10 -10.23 13.68
N GLY A 406 18.26 -10.46 14.98
CA GLY A 406 17.13 -10.81 15.84
C GLY A 406 16.57 -12.20 15.55
N GLY A 407 15.26 -12.39 15.78
CA GLY A 407 14.59 -13.65 15.50
C GLY A 407 14.55 -14.00 14.01
N ASP A 408 14.77 -15.28 13.67
CA ASP A 408 14.57 -15.80 12.31
C ASP A 408 13.10 -16.20 12.08
N ALA A 409 12.76 -16.56 10.84
CA ALA A 409 11.40 -16.95 10.44
C ALA A 409 10.32 -16.00 10.99
N PHE A 410 10.58 -14.69 10.91
CA PHE A 410 9.82 -13.67 11.60
C PHE A 410 8.52 -13.33 10.86
N THR A 411 7.39 -13.42 11.57
CA THR A 411 6.06 -13.38 10.97
C THR A 411 5.72 -12.01 10.38
N TRP A 412 6.05 -10.88 11.03
CA TRP A 412 5.77 -9.58 10.40
C TRP A 412 6.57 -9.39 9.12
N THR A 413 7.76 -9.99 8.98
CA THR A 413 8.63 -9.75 7.82
C THR A 413 8.09 -10.55 6.66
N ALA A 414 7.65 -11.78 6.93
CA ALA A 414 6.88 -12.58 5.99
C ALA A 414 5.55 -11.92 5.62
N ALA A 415 4.85 -11.28 6.56
CA ALA A 415 3.60 -10.57 6.29
C ALA A 415 3.81 -9.33 5.42
N MET A 416 4.83 -8.52 5.69
CA MET A 416 5.19 -7.36 4.86
C MET A 416 5.64 -7.79 3.46
N TRP A 417 6.34 -8.93 3.35
CA TRP A 417 6.59 -9.53 2.04
C TRP A 417 5.28 -9.77 1.29
N LEU A 418 4.35 -10.52 1.89
CA LEU A 418 3.09 -10.90 1.23
C LEU A 418 2.11 -9.76 0.96
N ALA A 419 2.08 -8.74 1.82
CA ALA A 419 1.06 -7.69 1.78
C ALA A 419 1.54 -6.37 1.16
N TRP A 420 2.84 -6.23 0.93
CA TRP A 420 3.45 -4.99 0.47
C TRP A 420 4.56 -5.18 -0.56
N LEU A 421 5.44 -6.17 -0.40
CA LEU A 421 6.65 -6.30 -1.24
C LEU A 421 6.54 -7.32 -2.37
N ASP A 422 5.62 -8.28 -2.24
CA ASP A 422 5.19 -9.20 -3.28
C ASP A 422 4.03 -8.52 -3.99
N PRO A 423 4.27 -7.85 -5.13
CA PRO A 423 3.20 -7.26 -5.87
C PRO A 423 2.32 -8.42 -6.33
N ASP A 424 1.07 -8.50 -5.87
CA ASP A 424 0.04 -9.08 -6.71
C ASP A 424 -0.12 -8.09 -7.87
N PRO A 425 0.47 -8.36 -9.05
CA PRO A 425 0.52 -7.37 -10.11
C PRO A 425 -0.89 -7.03 -10.59
N ALA A 426 -1.85 -7.93 -10.36
CA ALA A 426 -3.25 -7.71 -10.67
C ALA A 426 -3.91 -6.70 -9.72
N ALA A 427 -3.67 -6.83 -8.41
CA ALA A 427 -4.25 -5.95 -7.40
C ALA A 427 -3.67 -4.53 -7.48
N GLU A 428 -2.36 -4.39 -7.69
CA GLU A 428 -1.72 -3.09 -7.90
C GLU A 428 -2.21 -2.42 -9.19
N THR A 429 -2.33 -3.19 -10.27
CA THR A 429 -2.88 -2.69 -11.53
C THR A 429 -4.32 -2.23 -11.35
N ALA A 430 -5.16 -3.00 -10.64
CA ALA A 430 -6.55 -2.65 -10.38
C ALA A 430 -6.69 -1.35 -9.56
N ILE A 431 -5.90 -1.19 -8.50
CA ILE A 431 -5.88 0.05 -7.69
C ILE A 431 -5.42 1.23 -8.55
N ALA A 432 -4.32 1.07 -9.28
CA ALA A 432 -3.77 2.14 -10.10
C ALA A 432 -4.67 2.49 -11.30
N MET A 433 -5.48 1.55 -11.80
CA MET A 433 -6.51 1.81 -12.80
C MET A 433 -7.67 2.60 -12.19
N ARG A 434 -8.19 2.17 -11.03
CA ARG A 434 -9.26 2.87 -10.31
C ARG A 434 -8.88 4.31 -10.00
N ASP A 435 -7.67 4.55 -9.49
CA ASP A 435 -7.24 5.88 -9.08
C ASP A 435 -7.07 6.83 -10.29
N ARG A 436 -6.64 6.31 -11.45
CA ARG A 436 -6.63 7.08 -12.71
C ARG A 436 -8.03 7.38 -13.22
N LEU A 437 -8.93 6.39 -13.16
CA LEU A 437 -10.34 6.55 -13.57
C LEU A 437 -11.10 7.51 -12.66
N ALA A 438 -10.78 7.57 -11.37
CA ALA A 438 -11.36 8.54 -10.43
C ALA A 438 -11.00 10.00 -10.77
N GLY A 439 -9.95 10.23 -11.57
CA GLY A 439 -9.64 11.55 -12.14
C GLY A 439 -10.48 11.93 -13.36
N LEU A 440 -11.18 10.98 -13.97
CA LEU A 440 -11.96 11.16 -15.20
C LEU A 440 -13.48 11.00 -14.97
N TYR A 441 -13.87 10.11 -14.06
CA TYR A 441 -15.25 9.73 -13.81
C TYR A 441 -15.65 9.90 -12.33
N PRO A 442 -16.95 10.10 -12.03
CA PRO A 442 -17.47 9.98 -10.66
C PRO A 442 -17.05 8.67 -10.00
N ALA A 443 -16.81 8.68 -8.69
CA ALA A 443 -16.21 7.56 -7.96
C ALA A 443 -16.90 6.20 -8.19
N GLU A 444 -18.24 6.17 -8.24
CA GLU A 444 -19.03 4.95 -8.48
C GLU A 444 -18.81 4.41 -9.91
N GLN A 445 -18.79 5.28 -10.92
CA GLN A 445 -18.53 4.92 -12.31
C GLN A 445 -17.08 4.48 -12.51
N ALA A 446 -16.12 5.17 -11.87
CA ALA A 446 -14.71 4.81 -11.90
C ALA A 446 -14.47 3.42 -11.31
N ALA A 447 -15.14 3.08 -10.21
CA ALA A 447 -15.05 1.77 -9.59
C ALA A 447 -15.65 0.67 -10.49
N GLY A 448 -16.82 0.91 -11.07
CA GLY A 448 -17.46 -0.01 -12.02
C GLY A 448 -16.60 -0.28 -13.25
N ALA A 449 -16.07 0.78 -13.88
CA ALA A 449 -15.17 0.67 -15.03
C ALA A 449 -13.87 -0.06 -14.71
N ALA A 450 -13.24 0.22 -13.57
CA ALA A 450 -12.02 -0.46 -13.12
C ALA A 450 -12.25 -1.97 -12.93
N ALA A 451 -13.39 -2.35 -12.33
CA ALA A 451 -13.77 -3.74 -12.16
C ALA A 451 -14.01 -4.45 -13.51
N GLY A 452 -14.71 -3.79 -14.44
CA GLY A 452 -14.96 -4.30 -15.79
C GLY A 452 -13.66 -4.54 -16.58
N LEU A 453 -12.75 -3.58 -16.57
CA LEU A 453 -11.44 -3.71 -17.23
C LEU A 453 -10.56 -4.79 -16.57
N SER A 454 -10.60 -4.89 -15.24
CA SER A 454 -9.87 -5.94 -14.52
C SER A 454 -10.39 -7.33 -14.85
N ALA A 455 -11.72 -7.50 -14.95
CA ALA A 455 -12.35 -8.73 -15.39
C ALA A 455 -12.00 -9.08 -16.84
N LEU A 456 -11.99 -8.09 -17.74
CA LEU A 456 -11.57 -8.26 -19.13
C LEU A 456 -10.12 -8.70 -19.21
N ALA A 457 -9.20 -8.03 -18.50
CA ALA A 457 -7.79 -8.40 -18.44
C ALA A 457 -7.59 -9.82 -17.88
N ALA A 458 -8.33 -10.18 -16.83
CA ALA A 458 -8.30 -11.53 -16.26
C ALA A 458 -8.74 -12.60 -17.27
N SER A 459 -9.79 -12.33 -18.06
CA SER A 459 -10.27 -13.27 -19.09
C SER A 459 -9.24 -13.58 -20.19
N HIS A 460 -8.21 -12.73 -20.33
CA HIS A 460 -7.13 -12.89 -21.30
C HIS A 460 -5.80 -13.36 -20.67
N ARG A 461 -5.72 -13.50 -19.33
CA ARG A 461 -4.48 -13.79 -18.58
C ARG A 461 -3.87 -15.17 -18.89
N ASP A 462 -4.71 -16.19 -19.06
CA ASP A 462 -4.26 -17.58 -19.29
C ASP A 462 -4.06 -17.91 -20.77
N ARG A 463 -4.15 -16.93 -21.67
CA ARG A 463 -3.80 -17.13 -23.07
C ARG A 463 -2.27 -17.15 -23.17
N PRO A 464 -1.66 -18.27 -23.62
CA PRO A 464 -0.22 -18.33 -23.77
C PRO A 464 0.23 -17.26 -24.78
N VAL A 465 0.92 -16.24 -24.29
CA VAL A 465 1.71 -15.36 -25.15
C VAL A 465 3.05 -16.04 -25.29
N ASP A 466 3.20 -16.81 -26.38
CA ASP A 466 4.48 -17.39 -26.72
C ASP A 466 5.42 -16.22 -27.08
N HIS A 467 6.29 -15.84 -26.15
CA HIS A 467 7.39 -14.94 -26.46
C HIS A 467 8.51 -15.81 -27.01
N PRO A 468 8.69 -15.92 -28.34
CA PRO A 468 9.81 -16.69 -28.87
C PRO A 468 11.11 -16.11 -28.30
N ASP A 469 11.97 -16.98 -27.78
CA ASP A 469 13.29 -16.61 -27.25
C ASP A 469 14.04 -15.77 -28.29
N ARG A 470 14.10 -14.45 -28.08
CA ARG A 470 14.75 -13.54 -29.03
C ARG A 470 16.26 -13.55 -28.82
N PRO A 471 17.05 -13.65 -29.89
CA PRO A 471 18.48 -13.40 -29.81
C PRO A 471 18.72 -11.96 -29.33
N ARG A 472 19.43 -11.79 -28.20
CA ARG A 472 19.76 -10.48 -27.58
C ARG A 472 20.71 -9.61 -28.42
N THR A 473 20.98 -9.98 -29.66
CA THR A 473 22.01 -9.38 -30.53
C THR A 473 21.47 -8.46 -31.61
N ILE A 474 20.14 -8.31 -31.72
CA ILE A 474 19.51 -7.40 -32.70
C ILE A 474 19.43 -5.99 -32.10
N PRO A 475 19.75 -4.92 -32.86
CA PRO A 475 19.55 -3.54 -32.39
C PRO A 475 18.09 -3.27 -32.03
N GLN A 476 17.80 -2.85 -30.79
CA GLN A 476 16.44 -2.51 -30.36
C GLN A 476 15.99 -1.11 -30.83
N ASP A 477 16.90 -0.33 -31.41
CA ASP A 477 16.69 1.10 -31.66
C ASP A 477 16.25 1.43 -33.10
N ALA A 478 16.14 0.42 -33.98
CA ALA A 478 15.72 0.59 -35.36
C ALA A 478 14.29 0.06 -35.58
N VAL A 479 13.39 0.96 -35.97
CA VAL A 479 11.96 0.71 -36.20
C VAL A 479 11.63 0.99 -37.67
N LEU A 480 10.96 0.04 -38.33
CA LEU A 480 10.32 0.28 -39.63
C LEU A 480 8.87 0.70 -39.41
N ILE A 481 8.48 1.87 -39.90
CA ILE A 481 7.07 2.29 -39.97
C ILE A 481 6.57 2.03 -41.37
N ALA A 482 5.53 1.22 -41.54
CA ALA A 482 5.02 0.86 -42.85
C ALA A 482 3.52 0.53 -42.84
N TYR A 483 2.84 0.82 -43.95
CA TYR A 483 1.55 0.23 -44.25
C TYR A 483 1.71 -1.26 -44.58
N GLY A 484 0.70 -2.07 -44.25
CA GLY A 484 0.72 -3.52 -44.54
C GLY A 484 0.87 -3.86 -46.02
N HIS A 485 0.54 -2.92 -46.92
CA HIS A 485 0.67 -3.07 -48.38
C HIS A 485 1.83 -2.28 -48.99
N GLN A 486 2.71 -1.69 -48.18
CA GLN A 486 3.86 -0.92 -48.64
C GLN A 486 4.78 -1.75 -49.56
N VAL A 487 4.84 -3.06 -49.31
CA VAL A 487 5.49 -4.06 -50.15
C VAL A 487 4.45 -5.12 -50.49
N SER A 488 4.28 -5.40 -51.78
CA SER A 488 3.31 -6.37 -52.30
C SER A 488 3.90 -7.11 -53.49
N ASP A 489 3.45 -8.35 -53.68
CA ASP A 489 3.72 -9.18 -54.86
C ASP A 489 2.52 -10.08 -55.19
N ASP A 490 2.58 -10.79 -56.31
CA ASP A 490 1.49 -11.66 -56.77
C ASP A 490 1.42 -13.01 -56.01
N ALA A 491 2.29 -13.23 -55.01
CA ALA A 491 2.47 -14.54 -54.38
C ALA A 491 1.63 -14.74 -53.11
N GLY A 492 0.96 -13.70 -52.60
CA GLY A 492 0.10 -13.82 -51.43
C GLY A 492 -0.42 -12.49 -50.90
N PRO A 493 -1.01 -12.48 -49.68
CA PRO A 493 -1.46 -11.26 -49.04
C PRO A 493 -0.31 -10.27 -48.81
N PRO A 494 -0.55 -8.96 -48.89
CA PRO A 494 0.50 -7.96 -48.73
C PRO A 494 1.29 -8.05 -47.42
N LEU A 495 0.66 -8.43 -46.30
CA LEU A 495 1.38 -8.63 -45.03
C LEU A 495 2.42 -9.75 -45.10
N ASP A 496 2.18 -10.82 -45.89
CA ASP A 496 3.17 -11.87 -46.10
C ASP A 496 4.31 -11.41 -47.01
N ALA A 497 4.00 -10.61 -48.05
CA ALA A 497 5.02 -10.01 -48.90
C ALA A 497 5.94 -9.06 -48.09
N LEU A 498 5.35 -8.23 -47.22
CA LEU A 498 6.10 -7.39 -46.29
C LEU A 498 6.99 -8.23 -45.39
N ARG A 499 6.44 -9.28 -44.75
CA ARG A 499 7.17 -10.22 -43.89
C ARG A 499 8.37 -10.83 -44.61
N ARG A 500 8.16 -11.43 -45.78
CA ARG A 500 9.24 -12.03 -46.58
C ARG A 500 10.32 -11.00 -46.90
N TRP A 501 9.92 -9.80 -47.30
CA TRP A 501 10.87 -8.75 -47.65
C TRP A 501 11.70 -8.27 -46.44
N VAL A 502 11.09 -8.04 -45.28
CA VAL A 502 11.82 -7.62 -44.07
C VAL A 502 12.74 -8.73 -43.55
N GLU A 503 12.32 -9.99 -43.60
CA GLU A 503 13.15 -11.14 -43.22
C GLU A 503 14.34 -11.32 -44.18
N GLU A 504 14.13 -11.18 -45.49
CA GLU A 504 15.19 -11.35 -46.47
C GLU A 504 16.19 -10.20 -46.50
N ARG A 505 15.74 -8.97 -46.20
CA ARG A 505 16.52 -7.75 -46.45
C ARG A 505 17.00 -7.04 -45.19
N LEU A 506 16.27 -7.18 -44.09
CA LEU A 506 16.46 -6.38 -42.89
C LEU A 506 16.59 -7.21 -41.61
N ASP A 507 16.67 -8.54 -41.72
CA ASP A 507 16.92 -9.40 -40.58
C ASP A 507 18.29 -9.10 -39.94
N GLY A 508 18.30 -9.01 -38.61
CA GLY A 508 19.47 -8.57 -37.82
C GLY A 508 19.74 -7.05 -37.84
N VAL A 509 18.99 -6.27 -38.62
CA VAL A 509 19.07 -4.79 -38.65
C VAL A 509 17.92 -4.15 -37.89
N LEU A 510 16.70 -4.68 -38.05
CA LEU A 510 15.49 -4.18 -37.39
C LEU A 510 15.09 -5.04 -36.20
N GLY A 511 14.79 -4.40 -35.07
CA GLY A 511 14.19 -5.05 -33.91
C GLY A 511 12.65 -5.00 -33.91
N SER A 512 12.07 -3.98 -34.56
CA SER A 512 10.65 -3.64 -34.45
C SER A 512 10.05 -3.15 -35.76
N ILE A 513 8.76 -3.42 -35.95
CA ILE A 513 7.93 -2.93 -37.04
C ILE A 513 6.70 -2.24 -36.43
N HIS A 514 6.50 -0.96 -36.75
CA HIS A 514 5.24 -0.27 -36.54
C HIS A 514 4.39 -0.44 -37.80
N LEU A 515 3.36 -1.27 -37.70
CA LEU A 515 2.37 -1.42 -38.76
C LEU A 515 1.33 -0.33 -38.58
N LEU A 516 1.28 0.58 -39.57
CA LEU A 516 0.20 1.55 -39.72
C LEU A 516 -1.14 0.82 -39.86
N PRO A 517 -2.30 1.47 -39.58
CA PRO A 517 -3.53 0.78 -39.26
C PRO A 517 -3.86 -0.37 -40.22
N ILE A 518 -4.15 -1.53 -39.64
CA ILE A 518 -4.36 -2.78 -40.37
C ILE A 518 -5.82 -3.23 -40.37
N TYR A 519 -6.72 -2.47 -39.76
CA TYR A 519 -8.13 -2.81 -39.62
C TYR A 519 -8.88 -2.49 -40.92
N PRO A 520 -10.02 -3.17 -41.21
CA PRO A 520 -10.94 -2.73 -42.23
C PRO A 520 -11.32 -1.27 -42.00
N TYR A 521 -11.29 -0.47 -43.08
CA TYR A 521 -11.54 0.96 -43.01
C TYR A 521 -12.32 1.46 -44.23
N SER A 522 -12.95 2.63 -44.10
CA SER A 522 -13.74 3.27 -45.18
C SER A 522 -13.02 4.44 -45.86
N SER A 523 -12.16 5.15 -45.13
CA SER A 523 -11.40 6.30 -45.63
C SER A 523 -10.15 6.60 -44.77
N ASP A 524 -9.41 7.64 -45.13
CA ASP A 524 -8.23 8.15 -44.40
C ASP A 524 -7.15 7.07 -44.19
N ASP A 525 -6.88 6.25 -45.22
CA ASP A 525 -5.77 5.28 -45.27
C ASP A 525 -5.63 4.40 -44.02
N GLY A 526 -6.75 3.88 -43.50
CA GLY A 526 -6.77 2.98 -42.33
C GLY A 526 -7.23 3.64 -41.03
N PHE A 527 -7.36 4.97 -41.00
CA PHE A 527 -7.73 5.70 -39.78
C PHE A 527 -9.24 5.85 -39.59
N SER A 528 -10.08 5.60 -40.60
CA SER A 528 -11.54 5.49 -40.43
C SER A 528 -11.97 4.03 -40.25
N VAL A 529 -11.77 3.48 -39.04
CA VAL A 529 -11.87 2.04 -38.76
C VAL A 529 -13.32 1.55 -38.70
N ILE A 530 -13.63 0.49 -39.47
CA ILE A 530 -14.94 -0.18 -39.50
C ILE A 530 -15.02 -1.26 -38.41
N ASP A 531 -13.98 -2.06 -38.24
CA ASP A 531 -13.96 -3.18 -37.28
C ASP A 531 -12.56 -3.40 -36.67
N TYR A 532 -12.42 -3.14 -35.38
CA TYR A 532 -11.17 -3.35 -34.64
C TYR A 532 -10.83 -4.83 -34.39
N ARG A 533 -11.77 -5.75 -34.63
CA ARG A 533 -11.61 -7.18 -34.31
C ARG A 533 -11.02 -7.99 -35.46
N SER A 534 -10.92 -7.42 -36.65
CA SER A 534 -10.38 -8.08 -37.83
C SER A 534 -9.23 -7.28 -38.44
N VAL A 535 -8.40 -7.97 -39.21
CA VAL A 535 -7.43 -7.36 -40.13
C VAL A 535 -8.14 -7.14 -41.46
N ASP A 536 -7.86 -6.04 -42.14
CA ASP A 536 -8.38 -5.75 -43.47
C ASP A 536 -8.09 -6.94 -44.40
N PRO A 537 -9.12 -7.60 -44.96
CA PRO A 537 -8.93 -8.74 -45.86
C PRO A 537 -8.07 -8.44 -47.09
N ALA A 538 -7.94 -7.16 -47.49
CA ALA A 538 -7.05 -6.75 -48.57
C ALA A 538 -5.56 -6.84 -48.18
N LEU A 539 -5.25 -6.83 -46.88
CA LEU A 539 -3.90 -6.93 -46.33
C LEU A 539 -3.55 -8.37 -45.90
N GLY A 540 -4.51 -9.10 -45.33
CA GLY A 540 -4.32 -10.44 -44.81
C GLY A 540 -5.24 -10.75 -43.62
N ASP A 541 -4.75 -11.56 -42.69
CA ASP A 541 -5.46 -11.93 -41.46
C ASP A 541 -4.57 -11.82 -40.19
N TRP A 542 -5.13 -12.17 -39.02
CA TRP A 542 -4.35 -12.20 -37.77
C TRP A 542 -3.22 -13.24 -37.76
N ASN A 543 -3.28 -14.30 -38.57
CA ASN A 543 -2.19 -15.25 -38.69
C ASN A 543 -1.00 -14.62 -39.43
N ASP A 544 -1.24 -13.75 -40.42
CA ASP A 544 -0.19 -12.96 -41.07
C ASP A 544 0.53 -12.05 -40.07
N VAL A 545 -0.24 -11.34 -39.24
CA VAL A 545 0.29 -10.49 -38.17
C VAL A 545 1.07 -11.32 -37.13
N ALA A 546 0.54 -12.47 -36.71
CA ALA A 546 1.21 -13.37 -35.77
C ALA A 546 2.54 -13.90 -36.32
N ARG A 547 2.61 -14.18 -37.63
CA ARG A 547 3.87 -14.59 -38.28
C ARG A 547 4.92 -13.49 -38.23
N LEU A 548 4.54 -12.23 -38.45
CA LEU A 548 5.44 -11.08 -38.28
C LEU A 548 5.91 -10.95 -36.81
N ALA A 549 4.99 -11.10 -35.85
CA ALA A 549 5.29 -11.03 -34.41
C ALA A 549 6.25 -12.12 -33.93
N GLY A 550 6.28 -13.27 -34.63
CA GLY A 550 7.22 -14.36 -34.36
C GLY A 550 8.68 -13.98 -34.54
N ARG A 551 8.99 -12.97 -35.37
CA ARG A 551 10.36 -12.51 -35.64
C ARG A 551 10.65 -11.09 -35.14
N PHE A 552 9.66 -10.19 -35.19
CA PHE A 552 9.83 -8.76 -34.87
C PHE A 552 8.95 -8.32 -33.70
N SER A 553 9.37 -7.30 -32.95
CA SER A 553 8.43 -6.54 -32.11
C SER A 553 7.44 -5.81 -32.99
N LEU A 554 6.15 -5.87 -32.67
CA LEU A 554 5.13 -5.12 -33.38
C LEU A 554 4.63 -3.95 -32.54
N MET A 555 4.44 -2.82 -33.20
CA MET A 555 3.63 -1.70 -32.74
C MET A 555 2.48 -1.55 -33.73
N LEU A 556 1.26 -1.39 -33.22
CA LEU A 556 0.05 -1.19 -34.03
C LEU A 556 -0.58 0.14 -33.64
N ASP A 557 -1.13 0.84 -34.63
CA ASP A 557 -2.01 1.97 -34.34
C ASP A 557 -3.33 1.49 -33.71
N ALA A 558 -3.76 2.18 -32.66
CA ALA A 558 -5.03 1.95 -31.99
C ALA A 558 -5.84 3.25 -32.04
N VAL A 559 -6.68 3.37 -33.07
CA VAL A 559 -7.51 4.57 -33.30
C VAL A 559 -8.76 4.49 -32.44
N ILE A 560 -8.69 4.91 -31.17
CA ILE A 560 -9.77 4.67 -30.19
C ILE A 560 -10.74 5.83 -30.00
N ASN A 561 -10.43 7.01 -30.53
CA ASN A 561 -11.22 8.22 -30.29
C ASN A 561 -12.41 8.40 -31.26
N HIS A 562 -12.46 7.62 -32.34
CA HIS A 562 -13.53 7.67 -33.33
C HIS A 562 -13.60 6.35 -34.10
N VAL A 563 -14.73 6.11 -34.76
CA VAL A 563 -14.97 4.94 -35.63
C VAL A 563 -15.48 5.40 -36.99
N SER A 564 -15.49 4.51 -37.97
CA SER A 564 -16.11 4.76 -39.27
C SER A 564 -17.63 4.93 -39.16
N ALA A 565 -18.21 5.80 -39.98
CA ALA A 565 -19.65 5.89 -40.21
C ALA A 565 -20.25 4.60 -40.80
N GLN A 566 -19.41 3.69 -41.31
CA GLN A 566 -19.80 2.36 -41.78
C GLN A 566 -19.64 1.27 -40.72
N SER A 567 -19.27 1.61 -39.48
CA SER A 567 -19.15 0.64 -38.39
C SER A 567 -20.50 0.12 -37.90
N ASP A 568 -20.51 -1.11 -37.40
CA ASP A 568 -21.70 -1.71 -36.77
C ASP A 568 -22.18 -0.91 -35.54
N TRP A 569 -21.25 -0.24 -34.84
CA TRP A 569 -21.57 0.61 -33.70
C TRP A 569 -22.39 1.82 -34.14
N PHE A 570 -21.96 2.51 -35.20
CA PHE A 570 -22.68 3.69 -35.68
C PHE A 570 -24.00 3.33 -36.35
N ALA A 571 -24.06 2.23 -37.10
CA ALA A 571 -25.31 1.69 -37.61
C ALA A 571 -26.31 1.40 -36.47
N ALA A 572 -25.85 0.79 -35.37
CA ALA A 572 -26.67 0.53 -34.18
C ALA A 572 -27.13 1.82 -33.48
N PHE A 573 -26.30 2.86 -33.43
CA PHE A 573 -26.67 4.18 -32.94
C PHE A 573 -27.78 4.82 -33.79
N CYS A 574 -27.66 4.79 -35.13
CA CYS A 574 -28.70 5.27 -36.03
C CYS A 574 -30.04 4.52 -35.84
N GLU A 575 -29.99 3.24 -35.49
CA GLU A 575 -31.17 2.42 -35.19
C GLU A 575 -31.71 2.59 -33.76
N GLY A 576 -31.05 3.41 -32.91
CA GLY A 576 -31.45 3.63 -31.51
C GLY A 576 -31.20 2.42 -30.60
N ARG A 577 -30.33 1.47 -30.98
CA ARG A 577 -30.06 0.25 -30.22
C ARG A 577 -29.14 0.51 -29.02
N ALA A 578 -29.56 0.06 -27.84
CA ALA A 578 -28.69 0.04 -26.65
C ALA A 578 -27.62 -1.07 -26.78
N PRO A 579 -26.39 -0.87 -26.25
CA PRO A 579 -25.92 0.35 -25.57
C PRO A 579 -25.45 1.46 -26.53
N TYR A 580 -25.27 1.16 -27.83
CA TYR A 580 -24.67 2.05 -28.84
C TYR A 580 -25.31 3.43 -29.01
N ARG A 581 -26.61 3.57 -28.68
CA ARG A 581 -27.30 4.86 -28.71
C ARG A 581 -26.65 5.93 -27.81
N GLU A 582 -25.80 5.53 -26.85
CA GLU A 582 -25.12 6.41 -25.87
C GLU A 582 -23.60 6.48 -26.09
N PHE A 583 -23.07 5.94 -27.19
CA PHE A 583 -21.62 5.80 -27.41
C PHE A 583 -20.98 6.95 -28.18
N PHE A 584 -21.77 7.87 -28.72
CA PHE A 584 -21.30 8.91 -29.63
C PHE A 584 -21.64 10.32 -29.13
N LEU A 585 -20.70 11.25 -29.32
CA LEU A 585 -20.93 12.67 -29.06
C LEU A 585 -21.97 13.20 -30.06
N SER A 586 -23.21 13.32 -29.62
CA SER A 586 -24.33 13.71 -30.47
C SER A 586 -25.31 14.65 -29.77
N TYR A 587 -25.92 15.52 -30.58
CA TYR A 587 -26.77 16.61 -30.11
C TYR A 587 -28.07 16.63 -30.91
N GLN A 588 -29.16 17.05 -30.26
CA GLN A 588 -30.32 17.52 -30.99
C GLN A 588 -29.94 18.82 -31.73
N PRO A 589 -30.50 19.09 -32.93
CA PRO A 589 -30.18 20.31 -33.68
C PRO A 589 -30.33 21.61 -32.87
N GLU A 590 -31.31 21.66 -31.98
CA GLU A 590 -31.59 22.79 -31.08
C GLU A 590 -30.59 22.95 -29.92
N ASP A 591 -29.90 21.87 -29.54
CA ASP A 591 -28.98 21.83 -28.38
C ASP A 591 -27.50 21.74 -28.78
N ALA A 592 -27.20 21.97 -30.06
CA ALA A 592 -25.85 21.88 -30.59
C ALA A 592 -24.91 22.93 -29.98
N PRO A 593 -23.66 22.57 -29.64
CA PRO A 593 -22.71 23.50 -29.03
C PRO A 593 -22.29 24.61 -30.01
N ASP A 594 -22.02 25.81 -29.47
CA ASP A 594 -21.40 26.88 -30.25
C ASP A 594 -19.92 26.57 -30.48
N ILE A 595 -19.61 26.17 -31.72
CA ILE A 595 -18.27 25.82 -32.17
C ILE A 595 -17.56 26.99 -32.89
N SER A 596 -18.13 28.19 -32.90
CA SER A 596 -17.59 29.34 -33.64
C SER A 596 -16.21 29.78 -33.17
N GLY A 597 -15.84 29.48 -31.91
CA GLY A 597 -14.54 29.77 -31.33
C GLY A 597 -13.45 28.72 -31.59
N VAL A 598 -13.77 27.58 -32.22
CA VAL A 598 -12.82 26.49 -32.42
C VAL A 598 -11.88 26.79 -33.59
N THR A 599 -10.57 26.80 -33.34
CA THR A 599 -9.53 26.98 -34.37
C THR A 599 -8.82 25.67 -34.66
N ARG A 600 -8.81 25.23 -35.93
CA ARG A 600 -8.19 23.96 -36.35
C ARG A 600 -7.66 24.01 -37.79
N PRO A 601 -6.67 23.17 -38.15
CA PRO A 601 -6.06 23.17 -39.48
C PRO A 601 -6.90 22.53 -40.60
N ARG A 602 -7.98 21.83 -40.26
CA ARG A 602 -8.85 21.10 -41.19
C ARG A 602 -10.13 21.91 -41.45
N THR A 603 -10.66 21.81 -42.67
CA THR A 603 -11.80 22.63 -43.14
C THR A 603 -13.15 21.93 -43.10
N SER A 604 -13.20 20.65 -42.70
CA SER A 604 -14.45 19.90 -42.53
C SER A 604 -15.27 20.46 -41.36
N PRO A 605 -16.62 20.42 -41.45
CA PRO A 605 -17.49 20.71 -40.31
C PRO A 605 -17.14 19.82 -39.10
N LEU A 606 -17.28 20.34 -37.88
CA LEU A 606 -17.15 19.55 -36.65
C LEU A 606 -18.44 18.78 -36.30
N LEU A 607 -19.56 19.19 -36.89
CA LEU A 607 -20.88 18.59 -36.68
C LEU A 607 -21.42 18.14 -38.03
N SER A 608 -21.70 16.85 -38.13
CA SER A 608 -22.28 16.20 -39.31
C SER A 608 -23.69 15.72 -38.99
N ARG A 609 -24.62 15.90 -39.93
CA ARG A 609 -26.03 15.55 -39.71
C ARG A 609 -26.29 14.11 -40.15
N PHE A 610 -26.91 13.34 -39.27
CA PHE A 610 -27.35 11.96 -39.55
C PHE A 610 -28.81 11.76 -39.14
N GLU A 611 -29.51 10.89 -39.86
CA GLU A 611 -30.87 10.48 -39.50
C GLU A 611 -30.79 9.27 -38.56
N THR A 612 -31.51 9.33 -37.43
CA THR A 612 -31.62 8.22 -36.48
C THR A 612 -33.08 7.86 -36.25
N ALA A 613 -33.32 6.75 -35.55
CA ALA A 613 -34.66 6.28 -35.19
C ALA A 613 -35.46 7.32 -34.36
N ASP A 614 -34.76 8.18 -33.62
CA ASP A 614 -35.35 9.26 -32.81
C ASP A 614 -35.42 10.61 -33.55
N GLY A 615 -35.13 10.62 -34.85
CA GLY A 615 -35.06 11.82 -35.68
C GLY A 615 -33.63 12.27 -36.00
N PRO A 616 -33.46 13.44 -36.63
CA PRO A 616 -32.16 13.91 -37.04
C PRO A 616 -31.27 14.32 -35.87
N ARG A 617 -30.02 13.88 -35.87
CA ARG A 617 -28.99 14.24 -34.88
C ARG A 617 -27.81 14.94 -35.55
N LEU A 618 -27.15 15.84 -34.81
CA LEU A 618 -25.84 16.37 -35.17
C LEU A 618 -24.78 15.60 -34.38
N VAL A 619 -23.85 14.96 -35.07
CA VAL A 619 -22.81 14.09 -34.50
C VAL A 619 -21.46 14.76 -34.63
N TRP A 620 -20.65 14.70 -33.57
CA TRP A 620 -19.30 15.25 -33.56
C TRP A 620 -18.38 14.43 -34.47
N THR A 621 -17.68 15.13 -35.36
CA THR A 621 -16.87 14.55 -36.43
C THR A 621 -15.57 15.35 -36.55
N THR A 622 -14.64 15.08 -35.62
CA THR A 622 -13.40 15.83 -35.45
C THR A 622 -12.57 15.81 -36.72
N PHE A 623 -12.60 14.77 -37.55
CA PHE A 623 -11.73 14.67 -38.73
C PHE A 623 -12.49 14.80 -40.05
N SER A 624 -13.53 14.01 -40.25
CA SER A 624 -14.40 14.00 -41.43
C SER A 624 -15.78 13.46 -41.07
N ASP A 625 -16.76 13.64 -41.96
CA ASP A 625 -18.10 13.08 -41.80
C ASP A 625 -18.14 11.55 -41.78
N ASP A 626 -17.07 10.88 -42.23
CA ASP A 626 -16.91 9.43 -42.14
C ASP A 626 -16.27 8.97 -40.82
N GLN A 627 -15.71 9.89 -40.02
CA GLN A 627 -14.98 9.59 -38.78
C GLN A 627 -15.79 10.12 -37.57
N ILE A 628 -16.56 9.22 -36.97
CA ILE A 628 -17.54 9.50 -35.92
C ILE A 628 -16.89 9.42 -34.53
N ASP A 629 -16.80 10.54 -33.82
CA ASP A 629 -16.19 10.58 -32.48
C ASP A 629 -17.08 9.90 -31.44
N VAL A 630 -16.45 9.05 -30.63
CA VAL A 630 -17.10 8.40 -29.48
C VAL A 630 -17.18 9.36 -28.30
N ASP A 631 -18.07 9.11 -27.35
CA ASP A 631 -18.21 9.90 -26.12
C ASP A 631 -17.38 9.32 -24.97
N PRO A 632 -16.20 9.88 -24.65
CA PRO A 632 -15.35 9.37 -23.57
C PRO A 632 -15.96 9.62 -22.17
N ALA A 633 -17.02 10.42 -22.04
CA ALA A 633 -17.73 10.57 -20.78
C ALA A 633 -18.55 9.33 -20.42
N ASN A 634 -18.85 8.46 -21.39
CA ASN A 634 -19.48 7.17 -21.15
C ASN A 634 -18.40 6.11 -20.87
N PRO A 635 -18.31 5.54 -19.64
CA PRO A 635 -17.29 4.56 -19.29
C PRO A 635 -17.45 3.18 -19.96
N ASP A 636 -18.59 2.93 -20.64
CA ASP A 636 -18.83 1.69 -21.39
C ASP A 636 -18.20 1.70 -22.80
N VAL A 637 -17.78 2.87 -23.30
CA VAL A 637 -17.04 3.09 -24.55
C VAL A 637 -15.57 2.77 -24.33
#